data_AF-A0A2A6E1L4-F1
#
_entry.id   AF-A0A2A6E1L4-F1
#
_cell.length_a   1.000
_cell.length_b   1.000
_cell.length_c   1.000
_cell.angle_alpha   90.00
_cell.angle_beta   90.00
_cell.angle_gamma   90.00
#
_symmetry.space_group_name_H-M   'P 1'
#
loop_
_entity.id
_entity.type
_entity.pdbx_description
1 polymer ?
#
loop_
_entity_poly.entity_id
_entity_poly.type
_entity_poly.pdbx_seq_one_letter_code
_entity_poly.pdbx_strand_id
1 'polypeptide(L)'
;MGKFKRAVGLTAGALMMLSVLSSIRIGRDLYLGQWALERLGLPFSKWAVAAVFVGSWLVWKAAMRGANPPWLNAARVALSLLMAAAMISYLAVKG
;
A
#
# COMPACT_ATOMS: atom_id res chain seq x y z
N MET A 1 -2.70 22.36 12.00
CA MET A 1 -3.11 20.97 11.68
C MET A 1 -3.26 20.20 12.99
N GLY A 2 -4.44 19.68 13.33
CA GLY A 2 -4.65 18.99 14.61
C GLY A 2 -3.82 17.70 14.71
N LYS A 3 -3.26 17.40 15.89
CA LYS A 3 -2.44 16.21 16.16
C LYS A 3 -3.11 14.91 15.66
N PHE A 4 -4.43 14.84 15.79
CA PHE A 4 -5.25 13.72 15.32
C PHE A 4 -5.20 13.50 13.80
N LYS A 5 -5.38 14.55 12.99
CA LYS A 5 -5.31 14.44 11.52
C LYS A 5 -3.93 13.97 11.04
N ARG A 6 -2.87 14.42 11.72
CA ARG A 6 -1.49 14.00 11.41
C ARG A 6 -1.27 12.53 11.76
N ALA A 7 -1.78 12.06 12.90
CA ALA A 7 -1.72 10.65 13.28
C ALA A 7 -2.48 9.76 12.28
N VAL A 8 -3.71 10.14 11.89
CA VAL A 8 -4.51 9.42 10.88
C VAL A 8 -3.81 9.38 9.52
N GLY A 9 -3.18 10.49 9.11
CA GLY A 9 -2.39 10.51 7.88
C GLY A 9 -1.16 9.59 7.95
N LEU A 10 -0.47 9.55 9.09
CA LEU A 10 0.70 8.69 9.27
C LEU A 10 0.32 7.20 9.30
N THR A 11 -0.76 6.83 9.98
CA THR A 11 -1.24 5.45 10.00
C THR A 11 -1.71 4.99 8.64
N ALA A 12 -2.41 5.85 7.88
CA ALA A 12 -2.77 5.57 6.50
C ALA A 12 -1.53 5.39 5.61
N GLY A 13 -0.48 6.20 5.81
CA GLY A 13 0.79 6.06 5.10
C GLY A 13 1.51 4.74 5.41
N ALA A 14 1.49 4.32 6.67
CA ALA A 14 2.02 3.03 7.09
C ALA A 14 1.25 1.86 6.46
N LEU A 15 -0.10 1.95 6.40
CA LEU A 15 -0.92 0.96 5.71
C LEU A 15 -0.63 0.88 4.21
N MET A 16 -0.37 2.03 3.56
CA MET A 16 0.05 2.04 2.17
C MET A 16 1.40 1.33 1.98
N MET A 17 2.38 1.59 2.87
CA MET A 17 3.67 0.87 2.85
C MET A 17 3.50 -0.62 3.05
N LEU A 18 2.71 -1.05 4.04
CA LEU A 18 2.43 -2.46 4.29
C LEU A 18 1.76 -3.12 3.08
N SER A 19 0.87 -2.41 2.39
CA SER A 19 0.23 -2.91 1.18
C SER A 19 1.24 -3.12 0.06
N VAL A 20 2.14 -2.16 -0.16
CA VAL A 20 3.22 -2.29 -1.16
C VAL A 20 4.17 -3.42 -0.79
N LEU A 21 4.60 -3.53 0.47
CA LEU A 21 5.44 -4.62 0.96
C LEU A 21 4.76 -5.98 0.77
N SER A 22 3.48 -6.07 1.08
CA SER A 22 2.68 -7.28 0.87
C SER A 22 2.60 -7.69 -0.59
N SER A 23 2.72 -6.71 -1.49
CA SER A 23 2.75 -6.91 -2.94
C SER A 23 4.14 -7.17 -3.52
N ILE A 24 5.19 -7.18 -2.70
CA ILE A 24 6.52 -7.60 -3.15
C ILE A 24 6.50 -9.10 -3.44
N ARG A 25 6.97 -9.46 -4.63
CA ARG A 25 7.10 -10.85 -5.05
C ARG A 25 8.35 -11.48 -4.44
N ILE A 26 8.18 -12.60 -3.75
CA ILE A 26 9.25 -13.46 -3.26
C ILE A 26 9.31 -14.69 -4.17
N GLY A 27 10.38 -14.81 -4.95
CA GLY A 27 10.57 -15.92 -5.87
C GLY A 27 9.70 -15.84 -7.12
N ARG A 28 9.36 -17.00 -7.71
CA ARG A 28 8.62 -17.06 -8.97
C ARG A 28 7.13 -16.82 -8.81
N ASP A 29 6.46 -17.27 -7.75
CA ASP A 29 4.99 -17.17 -7.69
C ASP A 29 4.40 -16.73 -6.33
N LEU A 30 5.25 -16.59 -5.31
CA LEU A 30 4.79 -16.14 -3.99
C LEU A 30 4.90 -14.62 -3.84
N TYR A 31 3.93 -14.06 -3.13
CA TYR A 31 3.98 -12.68 -2.63
C TYR A 31 4.30 -12.69 -1.14
N LEU A 32 4.99 -11.67 -0.66
CA LEU A 32 5.37 -11.55 0.74
C LEU A 32 4.13 -11.52 1.65
N GLY A 33 3.08 -10.83 1.22
CA GLY A 33 1.78 -10.82 1.91
C GLY A 33 1.09 -12.18 1.88
N GLN A 34 1.20 -12.92 0.78
CA GLN A 34 0.67 -14.27 0.67
C GLN A 34 1.39 -15.23 1.62
N TRP A 35 2.73 -15.19 1.63
CA TRP A 35 3.54 -15.98 2.55
C TRP A 35 3.21 -15.71 4.03
N ALA A 36 3.02 -14.44 4.39
CA ALA A 36 2.68 -14.05 5.76
C ALA A 36 1.26 -14.47 6.17
N LEU A 37 0.27 -14.32 5.27
CA LEU A 37 -1.13 -14.65 5.55
C LEU A 37 -1.40 -16.16 5.49
N GLU A 38 -0.70 -16.91 4.63
CA GLU A 38 -0.73 -18.38 4.63
C GLU A 38 -0.26 -18.94 5.98
N ARG A 39 0.76 -18.31 6.60
CA ARG A 39 1.25 -18.71 7.94
C ARG A 39 0.23 -18.47 9.06
N LEU A 40 -0.74 -17.60 8.82
CA LEU A 40 -1.86 -17.30 9.72
C LEU A 40 -3.15 -18.04 9.32
N GLY A 41 -3.12 -18.86 8.26
CA GLY A 41 -4.29 -19.57 7.74
C GLY A 41 -5.36 -18.67 7.10
N LEU A 42 -4.99 -17.44 6.73
CA LEU A 42 -5.91 -16.45 6.16
C LEU A 42 -5.78 -16.40 4.63
N PRO A 43 -6.91 -16.28 3.90
CA PRO A 43 -6.87 -16.20 2.44
C PRO A 43 -6.26 -14.86 2.01
N PHE A 44 -5.23 -14.91 1.16
CA PHE A 44 -4.65 -13.73 0.55
C PHE A 44 -5.42 -13.33 -0.71
N SER A 45 -6.08 -12.18 -0.67
CA SER A 45 -6.70 -11.58 -1.86
C SER A 45 -5.91 -10.37 -2.34
N LYS A 46 -5.35 -10.48 -3.54
CA LYS A 46 -4.61 -9.40 -4.22
C LYS A 46 -5.49 -8.16 -4.41
N TRP A 47 -6.77 -8.36 -4.71
CA TRP A 47 -7.76 -7.29 -4.83
C TRP A 47 -8.05 -6.62 -3.49
N ALA A 48 -8.04 -7.38 -2.40
CA ALA A 48 -8.17 -6.80 -1.06
C ALA A 48 -6.98 -5.89 -0.72
N VAL A 49 -5.74 -6.30 -1.06
CA VAL A 49 -4.55 -5.46 -0.87
C VAL A 49 -4.64 -4.15 -1.68
N ALA A 50 -5.07 -4.23 -2.96
CA ALA A 50 -5.28 -3.05 -3.78
C ALA A 50 -6.37 -2.13 -3.21
N ALA A 51 -7.49 -2.69 -2.75
CA ALA A 51 -8.58 -1.93 -2.13
C ALA A 51 -8.13 -1.23 -0.83
N VAL A 52 -7.37 -1.92 0.03
CA VAL A 52 -6.79 -1.36 1.26
C VAL A 52 -5.82 -0.22 0.93
N PHE A 53 -4.99 -0.36 -0.11
CA PHE A 53 -4.11 0.71 -0.55
C PHE A 53 -4.89 1.92 -1.05
N VAL A 54 -5.91 1.74 -1.90
CA VAL A 54 -6.73 2.85 -2.41
C VAL A 54 -7.48 3.55 -1.29
N GLY A 55 -8.08 2.79 -0.36
CA GLY A 55 -8.75 3.34 0.81
C GLY A 55 -7.79 4.15 1.68
N SER A 56 -6.61 3.59 1.97
CA SER A 56 -5.56 4.27 2.75
C SER A 56 -5.03 5.51 2.03
N TRP A 57 -4.90 5.47 0.69
CA TRP A 57 -4.47 6.60 -0.13
C TRP A 57 -5.47 7.76 -0.07
N LEU A 58 -6.78 7.47 -0.13
CA LEU A 58 -7.83 8.48 0.01
C LEU A 58 -7.83 9.11 1.40
N VAL A 59 -7.74 8.29 2.46
CA VAL A 59 -7.66 8.75 3.84
C VAL A 59 -6.41 9.61 4.05
N TRP A 60 -5.26 9.16 3.56
CA TRP A 60 -4.01 9.92 3.61
C TRP A 60 -4.16 11.27 2.91
N LYS A 61 -4.74 11.30 1.70
CA LYS A 61 -4.95 12.52 0.92
C LYS A 61 -5.86 13.51 1.66
N ALA A 62 -6.91 13.01 2.30
CA ALA A 62 -7.83 13.83 3.09
C ALA A 62 -7.19 14.35 4.38
N ALA A 63 -6.45 13.49 5.09
CA ALA A 63 -5.83 13.80 6.38
C ALA A 63 -4.61 14.72 6.25
N MET A 64 -3.83 14.57 5.19
CA MET A 64 -2.63 15.37 4.92
C MET A 64 -2.90 16.63 4.08
N ARG A 65 -4.14 16.92 3.73
CA ARG A 65 -4.52 18.12 2.96
C ARG A 65 -4.15 19.39 3.76
N GLY A 66 -3.00 19.99 3.42
CA GLY A 66 -2.43 21.16 4.09
C GLY A 66 -1.02 20.96 4.68
N ALA A 67 -0.60 19.72 4.95
CA ALA A 67 0.82 19.40 5.15
C ALA A 67 1.39 18.92 3.82
N ASN A 68 1.96 19.83 3.05
CA ASN A 68 2.64 19.52 1.79
C ASN A 68 4.17 19.68 1.90
N PRO A 69 4.86 19.05 2.86
CA PRO A 69 6.30 18.98 2.72
C PRO A 69 6.64 18.12 1.49
N PRO A 70 7.60 18.54 0.65
CA PRO A 70 7.87 17.92 -0.65
C PRO A 70 8.23 16.43 -0.54
N TRP A 71 8.91 16.03 0.54
CA TRP A 71 9.25 14.63 0.81
C TRP A 71 8.03 13.71 0.98
N LEU A 72 6.93 14.24 1.54
CA LEU A 72 5.70 13.47 1.80
C LEU A 72 4.93 13.21 0.50
N ASN A 73 4.93 14.20 -0.40
CA ASN A 73 4.39 14.04 -1.75
C ASN A 73 5.25 13.09 -2.59
N ALA A 74 6.59 13.21 -2.51
CA ALA A 74 7.50 12.27 -3.18
C ALA A 74 7.26 10.83 -2.70
N ALA A 75 7.14 10.60 -1.39
CA ALA A 75 6.84 9.29 -0.83
C ALA A 75 5.48 8.75 -1.32
N ARG A 76 4.44 9.58 -1.38
CA ARG A 76 3.14 9.16 -1.92
C ARG A 76 3.23 8.75 -3.38
N VAL A 77 3.92 9.55 -4.20
CA VAL A 77 4.09 9.25 -5.63
C VAL A 77 4.88 7.96 -5.80
N ALA A 78 5.99 7.78 -5.07
CA ALA A 78 6.78 6.56 -5.08
C ALA A 78 5.95 5.33 -4.69
N LEU A 79 5.17 5.40 -3.59
CA LEU A 79 4.28 4.32 -3.16
C LEU A 79 3.20 4.00 -4.20
N SER A 80 2.65 5.03 -4.85
CA SER A 80 1.62 4.85 -5.89
C SER A 80 2.23 4.17 -7.14
N LEU A 81 3.43 4.57 -7.54
CA LEU A 81 4.16 3.94 -8.64
C LEU A 81 4.55 2.51 -8.32
N LEU A 82 5.02 2.22 -7.10
CA LEU A 82 5.34 0.86 -6.67
C LEU A 82 4.10 -0.03 -6.67
N MET A 83 2.96 0.47 -6.19
CA MET A 83 1.70 -0.27 -6.24
C MET A 83 1.22 -0.49 -7.69
N ALA A 84 1.38 0.52 -8.56
CA ALA A 84 1.07 0.38 -9.98
C ALA A 84 1.98 -0.64 -10.67
N ALA A 85 3.28 -0.61 -10.40
CA ALA A 85 4.24 -1.58 -10.91
C ALA A 85 3.91 -3.00 -10.41
N ALA A 86 3.51 -3.15 -9.14
CA ALA A 86 3.01 -4.41 -8.62
C ALA A 86 1.75 -4.87 -9.38
N MET A 87 0.74 -4.01 -9.55
CA MET A 87 -0.46 -4.23 -10.39
C MET A 87 -0.14 -4.64 -11.83
N ILE A 88 0.82 -3.99 -12.47
CA ILE A 88 1.24 -4.34 -13.83
C ILE A 88 1.96 -5.69 -13.84
N SER A 89 2.86 -5.93 -12.89
CA SER A 89 3.52 -7.24 -12.74
C SER A 89 2.48 -8.35 -12.51
N TYR A 90 1.40 -8.07 -11.77
CA TYR A 90 0.28 -8.99 -11.61
C TYR A 90 -0.45 -9.30 -12.92
N LEU A 91 -0.67 -8.31 -13.79
CA LEU A 91 -1.33 -8.51 -15.09
C LEU A 91 -0.41 -9.19 -16.12
N ALA A 92 0.90 -8.92 -16.04
CA ALA A 92 1.91 -9.51 -16.93
C ALA A 92 2.19 -10.97 -16.59
N VAL A 93 2.05 -11.36 -15.32
CA VAL A 93 2.10 -12.74 -14.87
C VAL A 93 0.71 -13.35 -15.06
N LYS A 94 0.45 -13.81 -16.29
CA LYS A 94 -0.63 -14.76 -16.52
C LYS A 94 -0.36 -16.00 -15.66
N GLY A 95 -1.34 -16.33 -14.81
CA GLY A 95 -1.47 -17.69 -14.30
C GLY A 95 -1.72 -18.67 -15.43
#